data_AF-A0A1G3C2Z2-F1
#
_entry.id   AF-A0A1G3C2Z2-F1
#
_cell.length_a   1.000
_cell.length_b   1.000
_cell.length_c   1.000
_cell.angle_alpha   90.00
_cell.angle_beta   90.00
_cell.angle_gamma   90.00
#
_symmetry.space_group_name_H-M   'P 1'
#
loop_
_entity.id
_entity.type
_entity.pdbx_description
1 polymer ?
#
loop_
_entity_poly.entity_id
_entity_poly.type
_entity_poly.pdbx_seq_one_letter_code
_entity_poly.pdbx_strand_id
1 'polypeptide(L)'
;MESLFSKYSSKLKWLNVVYFITCVLGLVYFGSKIVFAGDPSGTVDYGADGSIERLGYSINFTWTLVAAFLVFSMQAGFAMLGGFLQAKNMLGYMAHCFADGTIGAVVFWILGFALMFGGSGSAPGLESGNLFIGYSGFFLAGGSYDVQTIMLWLFQMVFCTKAVTIIAGSVAERMKFAPYLIYSFIVCGIIYPIYGHWMWGGGWLSTLPFGAGCVDFAGSAVVHTIGGMLALVGAYVLGPRKNKYNPDGTSNAIPGHNLTLVVVGTLILAFGWFGFNAGSTLGATDLRISVVATNTFLAAAAGATGVIFMSYIIFGFTDIGLACNGALAGLVAITAPCAYVAPWAAIAIGVIAGAVMWGTVIFVETKLKIDDPLG
;
A
#
# COMPACT_ATOMS: atom_id res chain seq x y z
N MET A 1 -12.38 -51.25 -23.61
CA MET A 1 -12.60 -50.46 -22.38
C MET A 1 -12.19 -48.98 -22.55
N GLU A 2 -11.19 -48.66 -23.39
CA GLU A 2 -10.78 -47.26 -23.66
C GLU A 2 -11.80 -46.39 -24.43
N SER A 3 -12.73 -46.95 -25.21
CA SER A 3 -13.73 -46.15 -25.95
C SER A 3 -14.91 -45.66 -25.09
N LEU A 4 -15.13 -46.26 -23.91
CA LEU A 4 -16.19 -45.85 -22.98
C LEU A 4 -15.74 -44.69 -22.08
N PHE A 5 -14.46 -44.62 -21.69
CA PHE A 5 -13.95 -43.54 -20.82
C PHE A 5 -13.75 -42.20 -21.55
N SER A 6 -13.45 -42.21 -22.86
CA SER A 6 -13.36 -40.99 -23.68
C SER A 6 -14.70 -40.24 -23.78
N LYS A 7 -15.81 -40.99 -23.88
CA LYS A 7 -17.16 -40.43 -24.03
C LYS A 7 -17.74 -39.87 -22.72
N TYR A 8 -17.30 -40.38 -21.57
CA TYR A 8 -17.72 -39.89 -20.23
C TYR A 8 -16.87 -38.70 -19.74
N SER A 9 -15.59 -38.63 -20.10
CA SER A 9 -14.69 -37.51 -19.76
C SER A 9 -15.12 -36.19 -20.42
N SER A 10 -15.55 -36.22 -21.68
CA SER A 10 -16.02 -35.01 -22.38
C SER A 10 -17.38 -34.51 -21.89
N LYS A 11 -18.33 -35.42 -21.60
CA LYS A 11 -19.64 -35.09 -21.03
C LYS A 11 -19.54 -34.47 -19.63
N LEU A 12 -18.63 -34.97 -18.78
CA LEU A 12 -18.44 -34.44 -17.42
C LEU A 12 -17.85 -33.02 -17.45
N LYS A 13 -16.92 -32.74 -18.38
CA LYS A 13 -16.41 -31.38 -18.63
C LYS A 13 -17.48 -30.45 -19.18
N TRP A 14 -18.33 -30.94 -20.08
CA TRP A 14 -19.42 -30.15 -20.66
C TRP A 14 -20.52 -29.82 -19.64
N LEU A 15 -20.87 -30.78 -18.78
CA LEU A 15 -21.77 -30.56 -17.64
C LEU A 15 -21.21 -29.51 -16.68
N ASN A 16 -19.91 -29.53 -16.36
CA ASN A 16 -19.29 -28.50 -15.52
C ASN A 16 -19.33 -27.11 -16.18
N VAL A 17 -19.15 -27.03 -17.50
CA VAL A 17 -19.28 -25.77 -18.25
C VAL A 17 -20.72 -25.27 -18.26
N VAL A 18 -21.70 -26.15 -18.46
CA VAL A 18 -23.12 -25.79 -18.41
C VAL A 18 -23.51 -25.36 -17.00
N TYR A 19 -23.13 -26.10 -15.95
CA TYR A 19 -23.36 -25.69 -14.56
C TYR A 19 -22.74 -24.33 -14.27
N PHE A 20 -21.51 -24.09 -14.71
CA PHE A 20 -20.85 -22.79 -14.57
C PHE A 20 -21.63 -21.69 -15.28
N ILE A 21 -22.02 -21.89 -16.55
CA ILE A 21 -22.79 -20.91 -17.34
C ILE A 21 -24.16 -20.68 -16.70
N THR A 22 -24.86 -21.71 -16.26
CA THR A 22 -26.18 -21.59 -15.60
C THR A 22 -26.08 -20.91 -14.25
N CYS A 23 -25.06 -21.18 -13.45
CA CYS A 23 -24.80 -20.47 -12.19
C CYS A 23 -24.47 -18.99 -12.45
N VAL A 24 -23.65 -18.69 -13.47
CA VAL A 24 -23.32 -17.30 -13.86
C VAL A 24 -24.56 -16.58 -14.39
N LEU A 25 -25.35 -17.20 -15.27
CA LEU A 25 -26.60 -16.63 -15.78
C LEU A 25 -27.65 -16.46 -14.68
N GLY A 26 -27.72 -17.38 -13.73
CA GLY A 26 -28.57 -17.27 -12.54
C GLY A 26 -28.14 -16.11 -11.65
N LEU A 27 -26.84 -15.97 -11.38
CA LEU A 27 -26.27 -14.83 -10.64
C LEU A 27 -26.53 -13.50 -11.35
N VAL A 28 -26.38 -13.45 -12.68
CA VAL A 28 -26.67 -12.25 -13.47
C VAL A 28 -28.17 -11.93 -13.46
N TYR A 29 -29.04 -12.92 -13.66
CA TYR A 29 -30.48 -12.72 -13.73
C TYR A 29 -31.07 -12.30 -12.36
N PHE A 30 -30.77 -13.04 -11.29
CA PHE A 30 -31.26 -12.73 -9.95
C PHE A 30 -30.51 -11.55 -9.31
N GLY A 31 -29.22 -11.36 -9.62
CA GLY A 31 -28.41 -10.25 -9.13
C GLY A 31 -28.73 -8.91 -9.82
N SER A 32 -29.16 -8.91 -11.10
CA SER A 32 -29.41 -7.67 -11.86
C SER A 32 -30.39 -6.69 -11.20
N LYS A 33 -31.33 -7.18 -10.38
CA LYS A 33 -32.27 -6.33 -9.62
C LYS A 33 -31.71 -5.76 -8.33
N ILE A 34 -30.59 -6.30 -7.83
CA ILE A 34 -29.88 -5.88 -6.61
C ILE A 34 -28.62 -5.05 -6.95
N VAL A 35 -28.23 -5.01 -8.24
CA VAL A 35 -26.99 -4.36 -8.74
C VAL A 35 -27.21 -2.89 -9.16
N PHE A 36 -28.44 -2.39 -9.14
CA PHE A 36 -28.67 -0.96 -9.37
C PHE A 36 -28.01 -0.13 -8.27
N ALA A 37 -27.33 0.95 -8.69
CA ALA A 37 -26.75 1.92 -7.76
C ALA A 37 -27.84 2.47 -6.83
N GLY A 38 -27.55 2.54 -5.52
CA GLY A 38 -28.46 3.14 -4.53
C GLY A 38 -28.72 4.63 -4.76
N ASP A 39 -27.75 5.32 -5.36
CA ASP A 39 -27.85 6.67 -5.90
C ASP A 39 -27.17 6.70 -7.28
N PRO A 40 -27.88 6.35 -8.37
CA PRO A 40 -27.30 6.28 -9.70
C PRO A 40 -26.92 7.65 -10.26
N SER A 41 -27.45 8.75 -9.69
CA SER A 41 -27.15 10.11 -10.12
C SER A 41 -26.02 10.77 -9.32
N GLY A 42 -25.64 10.20 -8.17
CA GLY A 42 -24.62 10.79 -7.28
C GLY A 42 -25.00 12.19 -6.78
N THR A 43 -26.31 12.45 -6.73
CA THR A 43 -26.89 13.77 -6.43
C THR A 43 -27.38 13.88 -5.00
N VAL A 44 -27.35 12.78 -4.24
CA VAL A 44 -27.77 12.78 -2.85
C VAL A 44 -26.67 13.50 -2.04
N ASP A 45 -27.03 14.67 -1.52
CA ASP A 45 -26.38 15.38 -0.40
C ASP A 45 -24.99 16.04 -0.58
N TYR A 46 -24.75 16.82 -1.64
CA TYR A 46 -23.54 17.67 -1.74
C TYR A 46 -23.76 19.05 -2.37
N GLY A 47 -24.87 19.71 -1.99
CA GLY A 47 -25.25 21.04 -2.47
C GLY A 47 -26.05 21.02 -3.78
N ALA A 48 -26.77 22.12 -4.03
CA ALA A 48 -27.63 22.25 -5.22
C ALA A 48 -26.80 22.26 -6.53
N ASP A 49 -27.40 21.79 -7.63
CA ASP A 49 -26.80 21.85 -8.96
C ASP A 49 -26.37 23.28 -9.30
N GLY A 50 -25.11 23.45 -9.74
CA GLY A 50 -24.54 24.75 -10.08
C GLY A 50 -24.14 25.64 -8.89
N SER A 51 -24.26 25.16 -7.65
CA SER A 51 -23.82 25.93 -6.47
C SER A 51 -22.29 25.95 -6.31
N ILE A 52 -21.77 27.01 -5.66
CA ILE A 52 -20.35 27.12 -5.29
C ILE A 52 -19.93 25.99 -4.33
N GLU A 53 -20.83 25.58 -3.44
CA GLU A 53 -20.62 24.45 -2.53
C GLU A 53 -20.38 23.14 -3.30
N ARG A 54 -21.26 22.82 -4.26
CA ARG A 54 -21.11 21.63 -5.10
C ARG A 54 -19.85 21.65 -5.95
N LEU A 55 -19.42 22.83 -6.40
CA LEU A 55 -18.14 23.00 -7.07
C LEU A 55 -16.96 22.66 -6.15
N GLY A 56 -17.00 23.09 -4.88
CA GLY A 56 -16.00 22.73 -3.86
C GLY A 56 -15.89 21.22 -3.66
N TYR A 57 -17.02 20.52 -3.52
CA TYR A 57 -17.04 19.06 -3.45
C TYR A 57 -16.46 18.40 -4.70
N SER A 58 -16.88 18.86 -5.89
CA SER A 58 -16.42 18.31 -7.17
C SER A 58 -14.89 18.45 -7.35
N ILE A 59 -14.32 19.58 -6.91
CA ILE A 59 -12.87 19.83 -6.91
C ILE A 59 -12.16 18.87 -5.93
N ASN A 60 -12.68 18.71 -4.72
CA ASN A 60 -12.11 17.81 -3.72
C ASN A 60 -12.15 16.34 -4.17
N PHE A 61 -13.26 15.92 -4.79
CA PHE A 61 -13.41 14.59 -5.36
C PHE A 61 -12.42 14.35 -6.49
N THR A 62 -12.33 15.30 -7.43
CA THR A 62 -11.40 15.19 -8.56
C THR A 62 -9.96 15.01 -8.07
N TRP A 63 -9.55 15.82 -7.10
CA TRP A 63 -8.22 15.72 -6.51
C TRP A 63 -7.96 14.37 -5.84
N THR A 64 -8.89 13.92 -4.97
CA THR A 64 -8.72 12.67 -4.22
C THR A 64 -8.69 11.45 -5.14
N LEU A 65 -9.52 11.43 -6.19
CA LEU A 65 -9.50 10.36 -7.20
C LEU A 65 -8.21 10.36 -8.01
N VAL A 66 -7.75 11.53 -8.48
CA VAL A 66 -6.45 11.63 -9.17
C VAL A 66 -5.31 11.18 -8.26
N ALA A 67 -5.32 11.58 -6.99
CA ALA A 67 -4.35 11.14 -6.00
C ALA A 67 -4.40 9.63 -5.79
N ALA A 68 -5.59 9.02 -5.72
CA ALA A 68 -5.74 7.56 -5.65
C ALA A 68 -5.12 6.88 -6.88
N PHE A 69 -5.29 7.43 -8.08
CA PHE A 69 -4.69 6.88 -9.30
C PHE A 69 -3.16 6.99 -9.31
N LEU A 70 -2.61 8.09 -8.78
CA LEU A 70 -1.17 8.26 -8.58
C LEU A 70 -0.64 7.20 -7.60
N VAL A 71 -1.31 6.99 -6.47
CA VAL A 71 -0.93 5.93 -5.51
C VAL A 71 -1.08 4.54 -6.13
N PHE A 72 -2.11 4.28 -6.93
CA PHE A 72 -2.23 3.02 -7.66
C PHE A 72 -1.01 2.76 -8.55
N SER A 73 -0.50 3.78 -9.26
CA SER A 73 0.70 3.67 -10.11
C SER A 73 1.95 3.21 -9.35
N MET A 74 2.02 3.45 -8.04
CA MET A 74 3.10 2.92 -7.17
C MET A 74 3.18 1.39 -7.23
N GLN A 75 2.10 0.67 -7.58
CA GLN A 75 2.15 -0.79 -7.72
C GLN A 75 3.15 -1.21 -8.82
N ALA A 76 3.21 -0.47 -9.92
CA ALA A 76 4.21 -0.69 -10.96
C ALA A 76 5.62 -0.37 -10.43
N GLY A 77 5.75 0.69 -9.65
CA GLY A 77 7.02 1.06 -9.00
C GLY A 77 7.56 -0.05 -8.10
N PHE A 78 6.72 -0.57 -7.19
CA PHE A 78 7.06 -1.73 -6.35
C PHE A 78 7.42 -2.95 -7.18
N ALA A 79 6.64 -3.30 -8.21
CA ALA A 79 6.97 -4.42 -9.09
C ALA A 79 8.34 -4.26 -9.77
N MET A 80 8.72 -3.03 -10.15
CA MET A 80 10.02 -2.73 -10.75
C MET A 80 11.18 -2.74 -9.76
N LEU A 81 10.95 -2.52 -8.46
CA LEU A 81 11.97 -2.77 -7.42
C LEU A 81 12.42 -4.23 -7.37
N GLY A 82 11.70 -5.15 -8.03
CA GLY A 82 12.15 -6.51 -8.30
C GLY A 82 13.49 -6.59 -9.06
N GLY A 83 13.98 -5.47 -9.61
CA GLY A 83 15.36 -5.33 -10.09
C GLY A 83 16.44 -5.69 -9.05
N PHE A 84 16.15 -5.58 -7.76
CA PHE A 84 17.02 -6.05 -6.65
C PHE A 84 17.06 -7.57 -6.49
N LEU A 85 16.15 -8.31 -7.13
CA LEU A 85 16.07 -9.76 -7.07
C LEU A 85 16.88 -10.43 -8.17
N GLN A 86 17.04 -11.75 -8.09
CA GLN A 86 17.57 -12.57 -9.18
C GLN A 86 16.52 -12.71 -10.29
N ALA A 87 16.93 -12.62 -11.55
CA ALA A 87 16.03 -12.63 -12.72
C ALA A 87 15.06 -13.83 -12.74
N LYS A 88 15.53 -15.01 -12.31
CA LYS A 88 14.72 -16.25 -12.25
C LYS A 88 13.51 -16.17 -11.31
N ASN A 89 13.51 -15.24 -10.35
CA ASN A 89 12.46 -15.07 -9.35
C ASN A 89 11.52 -13.89 -9.63
N MET A 90 11.82 -13.08 -10.66
CA MET A 90 11.10 -11.85 -10.95
C MET A 90 9.61 -12.07 -11.16
N LEU A 91 9.23 -13.10 -11.92
CA LEU A 91 7.81 -13.40 -12.18
C LEU A 91 7.03 -13.73 -10.90
N GLY A 92 7.65 -14.48 -9.98
CA GLY A 92 7.02 -14.82 -8.69
C GLY A 92 6.79 -13.58 -7.82
N TYR A 93 7.77 -12.69 -7.77
CA TYR A 93 7.64 -11.41 -7.08
C TYR A 93 6.57 -10.51 -7.70
N MET A 94 6.56 -10.35 -9.03
CA MET A 94 5.54 -9.57 -9.73
C MET A 94 4.14 -10.14 -9.50
N ALA A 95 4.00 -11.47 -9.41
CA ALA A 95 2.72 -12.10 -9.11
C ALA A 95 2.23 -11.75 -7.68
N HIS A 96 3.13 -11.68 -6.68
CA HIS A 96 2.78 -11.20 -5.35
C HIS A 96 2.29 -9.74 -5.40
N CYS A 97 3.06 -8.84 -6.03
CA CYS A 97 2.67 -7.45 -6.16
C CYS A 97 1.32 -7.29 -6.91
N PHE A 98 1.07 -8.07 -7.95
CA PHE A 98 -0.20 -8.02 -8.68
C PHE A 98 -1.37 -8.56 -7.83
N ALA A 99 -1.14 -9.62 -7.06
CA ALA A 99 -2.13 -10.19 -6.17
C ALA A 99 -2.56 -9.19 -5.08
N ASP A 100 -1.63 -8.40 -4.55
CA ASP A 100 -1.94 -7.38 -3.54
C ASP A 100 -2.89 -6.30 -4.07
N GLY A 101 -2.68 -5.86 -5.31
CA GLY A 101 -3.55 -4.87 -5.98
C GLY A 101 -4.94 -5.41 -6.37
N THR A 102 -5.15 -6.73 -6.33
CA THR A 102 -6.40 -7.38 -6.76
C THR A 102 -7.13 -8.02 -5.59
N ILE A 103 -6.57 -9.08 -5.03
CA ILE A 103 -7.14 -9.81 -3.89
C ILE A 103 -7.16 -8.91 -2.65
N GLY A 104 -6.08 -8.15 -2.41
CA GLY A 104 -6.03 -7.21 -1.28
C GLY A 104 -7.15 -6.17 -1.34
N ALA A 105 -7.43 -5.63 -2.54
CA ALA A 105 -8.52 -4.69 -2.76
C ALA A 105 -9.90 -5.30 -2.43
N VAL A 106 -10.15 -6.54 -2.88
CA VAL A 106 -11.40 -7.26 -2.59
C VAL A 106 -11.55 -7.52 -1.09
N VAL A 107 -10.48 -7.95 -0.40
CA VAL A 107 -10.51 -8.22 1.04
C VAL A 107 -10.75 -6.92 1.83
N PHE A 108 -10.09 -5.84 1.45
CA PHE A 108 -10.29 -4.54 2.07
C PHE A 108 -11.72 -4.02 1.84
N TRP A 109 -12.32 -4.26 0.67
CA TRP A 109 -13.74 -3.97 0.42
C TRP A 109 -14.72 -4.80 1.27
N ILE A 110 -14.46 -6.11 1.42
CA ILE A 110 -15.36 -7.00 2.18
C ILE A 110 -15.41 -6.59 3.65
N LEU A 111 -14.25 -6.40 4.30
CA LEU A 111 -14.20 -6.12 5.74
C LEU A 111 -13.15 -5.08 6.16
N GLY A 112 -12.03 -4.95 5.45
CA GLY A 112 -10.92 -4.13 5.95
C GLY A 112 -11.28 -2.66 6.13
N PHE A 113 -11.98 -2.06 5.17
CA PHE A 113 -12.43 -0.69 5.25
C PHE A 113 -13.39 -0.46 6.42
N ALA A 114 -14.32 -1.40 6.65
CA ALA A 114 -15.28 -1.33 7.75
C ALA A 114 -14.58 -1.39 9.12
N LEU A 115 -13.60 -2.28 9.27
CA LEU A 115 -12.82 -2.37 10.50
C LEU A 115 -11.95 -1.13 10.73
N MET A 116 -11.45 -0.51 9.66
CA MET A 116 -10.57 0.66 9.73
C MET A 116 -11.34 1.95 9.99
N PHE A 117 -12.41 2.21 9.25
CA PHE A 117 -13.12 3.49 9.26
C PHE A 117 -14.53 3.41 9.83
N GLY A 118 -15.09 2.23 10.12
CA GLY A 118 -16.34 2.16 10.88
C GLY A 118 -16.18 2.84 12.24
N GLY A 119 -17.07 3.77 12.57
CA GLY A 119 -17.01 4.56 13.80
C GLY A 119 -16.15 5.83 13.71
N SER A 120 -15.51 6.09 12.57
CA SER A 120 -14.73 7.31 12.38
C SER A 120 -15.60 8.57 12.25
N GLY A 121 -16.85 8.42 11.80
CA GLY A 121 -17.70 9.54 11.40
C GLY A 121 -17.16 10.36 10.23
N SER A 122 -16.18 9.85 9.47
CA SER A 122 -15.49 10.60 8.41
C SER A 122 -16.26 10.69 7.09
N ALA A 123 -17.25 9.82 6.89
CA ALA A 123 -18.15 9.82 5.74
C ALA A 123 -19.46 9.09 6.11
N PRO A 124 -20.54 9.25 5.33
CA PRO A 124 -21.82 8.58 5.57
C PRO A 124 -21.71 7.04 5.74
N GLY A 125 -22.45 6.47 6.69
CA GLY A 125 -22.44 5.02 6.96
C GLY A 125 -21.24 4.52 7.77
N LEU A 126 -20.40 5.43 8.29
CA LEU A 126 -19.21 5.14 9.09
C LEU A 126 -19.37 5.53 10.58
N GLU A 127 -20.58 5.47 11.13
CA GLU A 127 -20.90 5.99 12.47
C GLU A 127 -20.69 4.99 13.62
N SER A 128 -20.54 3.69 13.34
CA SER A 128 -20.51 2.66 14.37
C SER A 128 -19.12 2.04 14.54
N GLY A 129 -18.55 2.14 15.74
CA GLY A 129 -17.25 1.58 16.11
C GLY A 129 -16.95 1.80 17.60
N ASN A 130 -15.76 1.41 18.04
CA ASN A 130 -15.25 1.71 19.38
C ASN A 130 -13.80 2.22 19.31
N LEU A 131 -13.05 2.27 20.42
CA LEU A 131 -11.67 2.76 20.40
C LEU A 131 -10.65 1.82 19.69
N PHE A 132 -11.06 0.62 19.31
CA PHE A 132 -10.19 -0.44 18.82
C PHE A 132 -10.51 -0.89 17.41
N ILE A 133 -11.79 -0.95 17.02
CA ILE A 133 -12.26 -1.41 15.71
C ILE A 133 -13.58 -0.77 15.30
N GLY A 134 -13.81 -0.70 13.98
CA GLY A 134 -15.07 -0.29 13.38
C GLY A 134 -16.10 -1.42 13.18
N TYR A 135 -17.38 -1.02 13.14
CA TYR A 135 -18.55 -1.89 13.03
C TYR A 135 -19.50 -1.54 11.86
N SER A 136 -19.19 -0.52 11.06
CA SER A 136 -19.97 -0.12 9.87
C SER A 136 -19.07 0.12 8.66
N GLY A 137 -19.65 0.16 7.45
CA GLY A 137 -18.91 0.30 6.19
C GLY A 137 -18.63 -1.01 5.42
N PHE A 138 -19.20 -2.14 5.87
CA PHE A 138 -19.00 -3.45 5.21
C PHE A 138 -19.57 -3.43 3.78
N PHE A 139 -18.78 -3.94 2.83
CA PHE A 139 -19.13 -4.05 1.40
C PHE A 139 -19.51 -2.72 0.72
N LEU A 140 -19.30 -1.57 1.36
CA LEU A 140 -19.83 -0.27 0.91
C LEU A 140 -21.35 -0.32 0.64
N ALA A 141 -22.07 -1.07 1.47
CA ALA A 141 -23.49 -1.31 1.34
C ALA A 141 -24.31 -0.52 2.39
N GLY A 142 -25.62 -0.46 2.18
CA GLY A 142 -26.52 0.24 3.09
C GLY A 142 -26.18 1.73 3.17
N GLY A 143 -26.09 2.27 4.39
CA GLY A 143 -25.74 3.69 4.61
C GLY A 143 -24.34 4.08 4.14
N SER A 144 -23.46 3.12 3.89
CA SER A 144 -22.11 3.36 3.33
C SER A 144 -22.06 3.32 1.80
N TYR A 145 -23.19 3.05 1.14
CA TYR A 145 -23.34 3.28 -0.29
C TYR A 145 -23.54 4.78 -0.53
N ASP A 146 -22.43 5.51 -0.56
CA ASP A 146 -22.40 6.96 -0.70
C ASP A 146 -21.16 7.38 -1.52
N VAL A 147 -21.27 8.46 -2.28
CA VAL A 147 -20.21 8.89 -3.21
C VAL A 147 -18.92 9.30 -2.48
N GLN A 148 -19.01 9.97 -1.33
CA GLN A 148 -17.84 10.34 -0.53
C GLN A 148 -17.22 9.12 0.12
N THR A 149 -18.06 8.21 0.61
CA THR A 149 -17.60 6.96 1.26
C THR A 149 -16.91 6.02 0.27
N ILE A 150 -17.45 5.89 -0.93
CA ILE A 150 -16.85 5.10 -2.03
C ILE A 150 -15.53 5.74 -2.49
N MET A 151 -15.47 7.07 -2.61
CA MET A 151 -14.23 7.79 -2.92
C MET A 151 -13.17 7.54 -1.83
N LEU A 152 -13.55 7.68 -0.55
CA LEU A 152 -12.66 7.44 0.58
C LEU A 152 -12.18 5.99 0.59
N TRP A 153 -13.05 5.01 0.34
CA TRP A 153 -12.66 3.62 0.20
C TRP A 153 -11.61 3.43 -0.88
N LEU A 154 -11.80 4.00 -2.08
CA LEU A 154 -10.85 3.84 -3.17
C LEU A 154 -9.48 4.42 -2.80
N PHE A 155 -9.47 5.60 -2.19
CA PHE A 155 -8.24 6.25 -1.73
C PHE A 155 -7.54 5.42 -0.63
N GLN A 156 -8.28 4.86 0.33
CA GLN A 156 -7.70 4.08 1.42
C GLN A 156 -7.30 2.66 1.00
N MET A 157 -8.00 2.07 0.03
CA MET A 157 -7.68 0.77 -0.54
C MET A 157 -6.28 0.80 -1.15
N VAL A 158 -5.94 1.85 -1.92
CA VAL A 158 -4.62 1.91 -2.53
C VAL A 158 -3.51 2.03 -1.49
N PHE A 159 -3.74 2.58 -0.29
CA PHE A 159 -2.78 2.60 0.82
C PHE A 159 -2.62 1.22 1.46
N CYS A 160 -3.74 0.52 1.68
CA CYS A 160 -3.75 -0.86 2.16
C CYS A 160 -2.88 -1.76 1.25
N THR A 161 -3.02 -1.62 -0.08
CA THR A 161 -2.20 -2.40 -1.02
C THR A 161 -0.71 -2.11 -0.89
N LYS A 162 -0.29 -0.89 -0.52
CA LYS A 162 1.13 -0.55 -0.32
C LYS A 162 1.69 -1.17 0.94
N ALA A 163 0.92 -1.16 2.03
CA ALA A 163 1.31 -1.78 3.29
C ALA A 163 1.66 -3.26 3.09
N VAL A 164 0.82 -4.01 2.35
CA VAL A 164 1.09 -5.43 2.06
C VAL A 164 2.19 -5.63 1.01
N THR A 165 2.29 -4.77 0.00
CA THR A 165 3.32 -4.90 -1.05
C THR A 165 4.74 -4.72 -0.51
N ILE A 166 4.93 -3.92 0.55
CA ILE A 166 6.22 -3.82 1.27
C ILE A 166 6.70 -5.22 1.69
N ILE A 167 5.76 -6.06 2.15
CA ILE A 167 6.06 -7.39 2.65
C ILE A 167 6.47 -8.32 1.50
N ALA A 168 5.87 -8.18 0.32
CA ALA A 168 6.22 -8.93 -0.90
C ALA A 168 7.73 -8.90 -1.19
N GLY A 169 8.34 -7.72 -1.04
CA GLY A 169 9.77 -7.50 -1.25
C GLY A 169 10.61 -8.30 -0.27
N SER A 170 10.32 -8.11 1.02
CA SER A 170 11.07 -8.75 2.10
C SER A 170 11.02 -10.27 2.07
N VAL A 171 9.94 -10.87 1.54
CA VAL A 171 9.73 -12.34 1.46
C VAL A 171 10.00 -12.94 0.07
N ALA A 172 10.47 -12.12 -0.88
CA ALA A 172 10.73 -12.52 -2.26
C ALA A 172 11.76 -13.68 -2.38
N GLU A 173 11.72 -14.39 -3.51
CA GLU A 173 12.61 -15.51 -3.88
C GLU A 173 12.45 -16.83 -3.09
N ARG A 174 11.75 -16.83 -1.95
CA ARG A 174 11.54 -18.06 -1.17
C ARG A 174 10.15 -18.27 -0.58
N MET A 175 9.29 -17.24 -0.53
CA MET A 175 7.88 -17.43 -0.18
C MET A 175 7.11 -18.05 -1.34
N LYS A 176 6.27 -19.05 -1.04
CA LYS A 176 5.36 -19.65 -2.02
C LYS A 176 4.13 -18.75 -2.21
N PHE A 177 3.59 -18.75 -3.43
CA PHE A 177 2.44 -17.92 -3.81
C PHE A 177 1.19 -18.16 -2.96
N ALA A 178 0.77 -19.42 -2.76
CA ALA A 178 -0.45 -19.70 -2.00
C ALA A 178 -0.38 -19.26 -0.52
N PRO A 179 0.68 -19.55 0.25
CA PRO A 179 0.88 -18.95 1.57
C PRO A 179 0.91 -17.43 1.56
N TYR A 180 1.48 -16.81 0.51
CA TYR A 180 1.49 -15.36 0.37
C TYR A 180 0.07 -14.78 0.24
N LEU A 181 -0.83 -15.44 -0.48
CA LEU A 181 -2.23 -15.00 -0.59
C LEU A 181 -2.96 -15.01 0.75
N ILE A 182 -2.75 -16.04 1.57
CA ILE A 182 -3.32 -16.13 2.92
C ILE A 182 -2.78 -14.98 3.78
N TYR A 183 -1.49 -14.74 3.67
CA TYR A 183 -0.82 -13.66 4.38
C TYR A 183 -1.39 -12.29 3.97
N SER A 184 -1.52 -12.02 2.66
CA SER A 184 -2.11 -10.80 2.12
C SER A 184 -3.56 -10.61 2.57
N PHE A 185 -4.37 -11.68 2.60
CA PHE A 185 -5.73 -11.65 3.14
C PHE A 185 -5.76 -11.20 4.62
N ILE A 186 -4.91 -11.78 5.47
CA ILE A 186 -4.87 -11.44 6.90
C ILE A 186 -4.40 -9.99 7.11
N VAL A 187 -3.40 -9.55 6.36
CA VAL A 187 -2.88 -8.17 6.49
C VAL A 187 -3.94 -7.17 6.04
N CYS A 188 -4.49 -7.31 4.84
CA CYS A 188 -5.47 -6.38 4.28
C CYS A 188 -6.82 -6.42 5.01
N GLY A 189 -7.20 -7.58 5.54
CA GLY A 189 -8.50 -7.77 6.19
C GLY A 189 -8.51 -7.52 7.69
N ILE A 190 -7.36 -7.64 8.38
CA ILE A 190 -7.31 -7.65 9.85
C ILE A 190 -6.20 -6.75 10.39
N ILE A 191 -4.92 -7.05 10.09
CA ILE A 191 -3.80 -6.39 10.79
C ILE A 191 -3.71 -4.91 10.43
N TYR A 192 -3.63 -4.60 9.14
CA TYR A 192 -3.59 -3.22 8.65
C TYR A 192 -4.81 -2.40 9.08
N PRO A 193 -6.06 -2.85 8.84
CA PRO A 193 -7.23 -2.04 9.18
C PRO A 193 -7.43 -1.82 10.67
N ILE A 194 -7.10 -2.79 11.54
CA ILE A 194 -7.18 -2.58 13.00
C ILE A 194 -6.20 -1.50 13.46
N TYR A 195 -4.94 -1.56 13.02
CA TYR A 195 -3.99 -0.51 13.35
C TYR A 195 -4.38 0.84 12.73
N GLY A 196 -4.86 0.81 11.49
CA GLY A 196 -5.43 1.96 10.81
C GLY A 196 -6.59 2.59 11.58
N HIS A 197 -7.43 1.78 12.23
CA HIS A 197 -8.51 2.28 13.07
C HIS A 197 -7.99 3.06 14.28
N TRP A 198 -6.92 2.56 14.92
CA TRP A 198 -6.33 3.23 16.08
C TRP A 198 -5.82 4.63 15.75
N MET A 199 -5.30 4.82 14.54
CA MET A 199 -4.65 6.08 14.10
C MET A 199 -5.58 7.00 13.28
N TRP A 200 -6.39 6.46 12.37
CA TRP A 200 -7.20 7.21 11.41
C TRP A 200 -8.71 6.96 11.55
N GLY A 201 -9.10 5.88 12.21
CA GLY A 201 -10.51 5.52 12.42
C GLY A 201 -11.17 6.12 13.65
N GLY A 202 -10.50 7.03 14.37
CA GLY A 202 -10.99 7.59 15.63
C GLY A 202 -10.69 6.74 16.87
N GLY A 203 -9.79 5.75 16.75
CA GLY A 203 -9.42 4.87 17.85
C GLY A 203 -8.51 5.48 18.93
N TRP A 204 -7.98 4.64 19.81
CA TRP A 204 -7.31 5.07 21.03
C TRP A 204 -5.98 5.83 20.80
N LEU A 205 -5.25 5.58 19.71
CA LEU A 205 -3.98 6.29 19.43
C LEU A 205 -4.25 7.73 18.99
N SER A 206 -5.24 7.97 18.14
CA SER A 206 -5.62 9.32 17.71
C SER A 206 -6.32 10.13 18.82
N THR A 207 -6.86 9.46 19.85
CA THR A 207 -7.60 10.08 20.96
C THR A 207 -6.83 10.11 22.28
N LEU A 208 -5.51 9.88 22.27
CA LEU A 208 -4.69 9.99 23.47
C LEU A 208 -4.87 11.36 24.15
N PRO A 209 -4.85 11.42 25.50
CA PRO A 209 -5.14 12.65 26.25
C PRO A 209 -4.01 13.70 26.20
N PHE A 210 -3.01 13.51 25.33
CA PHE A 210 -1.83 14.37 25.20
C PHE A 210 -1.81 15.02 23.82
N GLY A 211 -1.88 16.35 23.77
CA GLY A 211 -1.82 17.10 22.51
C GLY A 211 -2.95 16.76 21.55
N ALA A 212 -2.62 16.53 20.27
CA ALA A 212 -3.57 16.12 19.23
C ALA A 212 -3.69 14.59 19.09
N GLY A 213 -3.26 13.82 20.09
CA GLY A 213 -3.07 12.38 19.98
C GLY A 213 -1.87 12.01 19.10
N CYS A 214 -1.79 10.74 18.69
CA CYS A 214 -0.84 10.32 17.66
C CYS A 214 -1.28 10.87 16.29
N VAL A 215 -0.38 11.60 15.64
CA VAL A 215 -0.64 12.23 14.34
C VAL A 215 0.24 11.59 13.28
N ASP A 216 -0.38 10.98 12.28
CA ASP A 216 0.27 10.41 11.11
C ASP A 216 -0.50 10.91 9.87
N PHE A 217 0.01 11.94 9.20
CA PHE A 217 -0.75 12.61 8.14
C PHE A 217 -1.08 11.70 6.96
N ALA A 218 -0.11 10.94 6.46
CA ALA A 218 -0.28 10.11 5.27
C ALA A 218 0.19 8.65 5.45
N GLY A 219 0.75 8.24 6.60
CA GLY A 219 0.98 6.82 6.88
C GLY A 219 2.43 6.38 7.09
N SER A 220 3.31 7.20 7.70
CA SER A 220 4.64 6.67 8.12
C SER A 220 4.47 5.52 9.12
N ALA A 221 3.48 5.61 10.00
CA ALA A 221 3.15 4.55 10.94
C ALA A 221 2.17 3.55 10.30
N VAL A 222 1.00 4.04 9.84
CA VAL A 222 -0.12 3.20 9.40
C VAL A 222 0.25 2.30 8.21
N VAL A 223 1.01 2.82 7.25
CA VAL A 223 1.41 2.06 6.06
C VAL A 223 2.83 1.52 6.22
N HIS A 224 3.80 2.42 6.43
CA HIS A 224 5.20 2.03 6.30
C HIS A 224 5.76 1.29 7.51
N THR A 225 5.42 1.72 8.73
CA THR A 225 5.87 1.00 9.94
C THR A 225 5.18 -0.36 10.05
N ILE A 226 3.86 -0.43 9.84
CA ILE A 226 3.16 -1.73 9.83
C ILE A 226 3.69 -2.65 8.73
N GLY A 227 3.81 -2.16 7.49
CA GLY A 227 4.38 -2.93 6.39
C GLY A 227 5.80 -3.38 6.69
N GLY A 228 6.66 -2.49 7.20
CA GLY A 228 8.06 -2.76 7.53
C GLY A 228 8.25 -3.73 8.70
N MET A 229 7.44 -3.63 9.75
CA MET A 229 7.50 -4.56 10.89
C MET A 229 7.00 -5.95 10.50
N LEU A 230 5.94 -6.03 9.70
CA LEU A 230 5.44 -7.28 9.16
C LEU A 230 6.42 -7.91 8.17
N ALA A 231 7.09 -7.10 7.35
CA ALA A 231 8.17 -7.51 6.47
C ALA A 231 9.36 -8.09 7.25
N LEU A 232 9.82 -7.39 8.29
CA LEU A 232 10.90 -7.83 9.17
C LEU A 232 10.59 -9.18 9.83
N VAL A 233 9.41 -9.30 10.44
CA VAL A 233 8.97 -10.56 11.09
C VAL A 233 8.77 -11.66 10.04
N GLY A 234 8.19 -11.34 8.89
CA GLY A 234 8.00 -12.28 7.79
C GLY A 234 9.31 -12.84 7.26
N ALA A 235 10.29 -11.99 7.00
CA ALA A 235 11.62 -12.38 6.57
C ALA A 235 12.37 -13.19 7.64
N TYR A 236 12.23 -12.83 8.92
CA TYR A 236 12.80 -13.58 10.04
C TYR A 236 12.23 -15.01 10.13
N VAL A 237 10.90 -15.15 10.14
CA VAL A 237 10.22 -16.44 10.28
C VAL A 237 10.45 -17.35 9.06
N LEU A 238 10.43 -16.76 7.87
CA LEU A 238 10.68 -17.51 6.62
C LEU A 238 12.15 -17.96 6.50
N GLY A 239 13.04 -17.24 7.18
CA GLY A 239 14.47 -17.47 7.12
C GLY A 239 15.14 -16.92 5.86
N PRO A 240 16.48 -16.97 5.83
CA PRO A 240 17.27 -16.38 4.76
C PRO A 240 17.22 -17.19 3.46
N ARG A 241 17.50 -16.52 2.33
CA ARG A 241 17.69 -17.21 1.06
C ARG A 241 18.88 -18.17 1.13
N LYS A 242 18.86 -19.20 0.29
CA LYS A 242 19.95 -20.17 0.19
C LYS A 242 21.26 -19.45 -0.10
N ASN A 243 22.32 -19.83 0.61
CA ASN A 243 23.66 -19.27 0.50
C ASN A 243 23.75 -17.78 0.87
N LYS A 244 22.75 -17.18 1.54
CA LYS A 244 22.87 -15.81 2.04
C LYS A 244 23.90 -15.70 3.17
N TYR A 245 23.94 -16.68 4.08
CA TYR A 245 24.89 -16.72 5.19
C TYR A 245 25.74 -17.99 5.13
N ASN A 246 27.05 -17.81 5.32
CA ASN A 246 28.03 -18.90 5.40
C ASN A 246 28.00 -19.57 6.79
N PRO A 247 28.60 -20.77 6.96
CA PRO A 247 28.68 -21.43 8.26
C PRO A 247 29.40 -20.63 9.36
N ASP A 248 30.31 -19.72 8.98
CA ASP A 248 30.98 -18.78 9.89
C ASP A 248 30.12 -17.54 10.24
N GLY A 249 28.90 -17.47 9.69
CA GLY A 249 27.97 -16.37 9.86
C GLY A 249 28.22 -15.16 8.95
N THR A 250 29.23 -15.16 8.08
CA THR A 250 29.46 -14.05 7.14
C THR A 250 28.34 -13.98 6.09
N SER A 251 28.02 -12.76 5.65
CA SER A 251 26.96 -12.53 4.65
C SER A 251 27.54 -12.54 3.24
N ASN A 252 26.83 -13.22 2.33
CA ASN A 252 27.11 -13.19 0.90
C ASN A 252 26.19 -12.15 0.23
N ALA A 253 26.79 -11.37 -0.68
CA ALA A 253 26.01 -10.49 -1.55
C ALA A 253 25.24 -11.35 -2.57
N ILE A 254 23.92 -11.12 -2.66
CA ILE A 254 23.07 -11.68 -3.72
C ILE A 254 22.65 -10.50 -4.59
N PRO A 255 23.38 -10.22 -5.69
CA PRO A 255 23.15 -9.00 -6.46
C PRO A 255 21.82 -9.05 -7.20
N GLY A 256 21.19 -7.89 -7.31
CA GLY A 256 20.03 -7.69 -8.17
C GLY A 256 20.37 -7.84 -9.65
N HIS A 257 19.40 -8.28 -10.43
CA HIS A 257 19.58 -8.55 -11.84
C HIS A 257 19.51 -7.31 -12.74
N ASN A 258 18.88 -6.22 -12.29
CA ASN A 258 18.66 -5.04 -13.14
C ASN A 258 18.43 -3.74 -12.34
N LEU A 259 19.48 -2.93 -12.18
CA LEU A 259 19.39 -1.63 -11.51
C LEU A 259 18.61 -0.58 -12.30
N THR A 260 18.46 -0.72 -13.62
CA THR A 260 17.59 0.17 -14.41
C THR A 260 16.14 0.05 -13.94
N LEU A 261 15.68 -1.17 -13.65
CA LEU A 261 14.34 -1.37 -13.09
C LEU A 261 14.21 -0.76 -11.69
N VAL A 262 15.24 -0.85 -10.85
CA VAL A 262 15.27 -0.22 -9.52
C VAL A 262 15.11 1.30 -9.64
N VAL A 263 15.88 1.94 -10.52
CA VAL A 263 15.83 3.39 -10.73
C VAL A 263 14.46 3.82 -11.26
N VAL A 264 13.95 3.18 -12.31
CA VAL A 264 12.64 3.51 -12.89
C VAL A 264 11.53 3.25 -11.86
N GLY A 265 11.59 2.15 -11.11
CA GLY A 265 10.64 1.83 -10.06
C GLY A 265 10.62 2.89 -8.96
N THR A 266 11.79 3.35 -8.53
CA THR A 266 11.94 4.42 -7.53
C THR A 266 11.33 5.74 -8.02
N LEU A 267 11.54 6.10 -9.29
CA LEU A 267 10.95 7.31 -9.87
C LEU A 267 9.41 7.23 -9.94
N ILE A 268 8.86 6.06 -10.31
CA ILE A 268 7.40 5.83 -10.31
C ILE A 268 6.85 5.91 -8.88
N LEU A 269 7.56 5.35 -7.90
CA LEU A 269 7.18 5.45 -6.49
C LEU A 269 7.19 6.90 -6.01
N ALA A 270 8.24 7.67 -6.33
CA ALA A 270 8.33 9.08 -5.99
C ALA A 270 7.20 9.91 -6.64
N PHE A 271 6.86 9.63 -7.90
CA PHE A 271 5.74 10.26 -8.59
C PHE A 271 4.39 9.94 -7.92
N GLY A 272 4.14 8.66 -7.62
CA GLY A 272 2.94 8.24 -6.92
C GLY A 272 2.83 8.81 -5.50
N TRP A 273 3.96 9.09 -4.86
CA TRP A 273 4.02 9.66 -3.51
C TRP A 273 3.44 11.08 -3.41
N PHE A 274 3.37 11.83 -4.52
CA PHE A 274 2.63 13.08 -4.54
C PHE A 274 1.14 12.86 -4.25
N GLY A 275 0.54 11.82 -4.85
CA GLY A 275 -0.83 11.41 -4.53
C GLY A 275 -0.95 10.85 -3.12
N PHE A 276 0.07 10.11 -2.65
CA PHE A 276 0.08 9.52 -1.31
C PHE A 276 0.04 10.60 -0.22
N ASN A 277 0.96 11.56 -0.28
CA ASN A 277 1.05 12.60 0.73
C ASN A 277 0.04 13.71 0.46
N ALA A 278 0.13 14.42 -0.67
CA ALA A 278 -0.74 15.58 -0.89
C ALA A 278 -2.22 15.19 -1.04
N GLY A 279 -2.51 13.98 -1.52
CA GLY A 279 -3.87 13.45 -1.55
C GLY A 279 -4.48 13.18 -0.17
N SER A 280 -3.66 13.01 0.87
CA SER A 280 -4.14 12.80 2.25
C SER A 280 -4.80 14.04 2.88
N THR A 281 -4.81 15.17 2.15
CA THR A 281 -5.70 16.32 2.43
C THR A 281 -7.17 16.02 2.12
N LEU A 282 -7.46 15.00 1.30
CA LEU A 282 -8.79 14.62 0.79
C LEU A 282 -9.52 15.74 0.02
N GLY A 283 -8.81 16.81 -0.36
CA GLY A 283 -9.41 17.91 -1.09
C GLY A 283 -8.40 18.92 -1.61
N ALA A 284 -8.61 19.41 -2.84
CA ALA A 284 -7.80 20.47 -3.42
C ALA A 284 -8.18 21.88 -2.95
N THR A 285 -9.27 22.01 -2.19
CA THR A 285 -9.63 23.27 -1.52
C THR A 285 -8.70 23.58 -0.34
N ASP A 286 -7.97 22.60 0.20
CA ASP A 286 -6.84 22.85 1.10
C ASP A 286 -5.57 23.20 0.30
N LEU A 287 -5.17 24.47 0.30
CA LEU A 287 -4.00 24.93 -0.44
C LEU A 287 -2.65 24.40 0.12
N ARG A 288 -2.65 23.78 1.31
CA ARG A 288 -1.46 23.11 1.87
C ARG A 288 -0.99 21.93 1.03
N ILE A 289 -1.80 21.43 0.08
CA ILE A 289 -1.36 20.44 -0.93
C ILE A 289 -0.02 20.83 -1.58
N SER A 290 0.22 22.13 -1.78
CA SER A 290 1.47 22.65 -2.33
C SER A 290 2.67 22.45 -1.41
N VAL A 291 2.49 22.73 -0.11
CA VAL A 291 3.51 22.55 0.93
C VAL A 291 3.80 21.06 1.11
N VAL A 292 2.76 20.24 1.16
CA VAL A 292 2.88 18.78 1.33
C VAL A 292 3.64 18.16 0.16
N ALA A 293 3.28 18.50 -1.09
CA ALA A 293 3.98 18.01 -2.27
C ALA A 293 5.45 18.46 -2.29
N THR A 294 5.72 19.73 -1.94
CA THR A 294 7.08 20.27 -1.85
C THR A 294 7.92 19.54 -0.81
N ASN A 295 7.40 19.38 0.41
CA ASN A 295 8.08 18.66 1.49
C ASN A 295 8.38 17.21 1.11
N THR A 296 7.42 16.54 0.44
CA THR A 296 7.56 15.17 -0.05
C THR A 296 8.76 15.05 -0.99
N PHE A 297 8.84 15.93 -2.00
CA PHE A 297 9.93 15.92 -2.96
C PHE A 297 11.29 16.25 -2.32
N LEU A 298 11.33 17.28 -1.46
CA LEU A 298 12.56 17.70 -0.81
C LEU A 298 13.15 16.62 0.09
N ALA A 299 12.33 15.89 0.85
CA ALA A 299 12.81 14.79 1.68
C ALA A 299 13.33 13.62 0.84
N ALA A 300 12.65 13.27 -0.26
CA ALA A 300 13.12 12.25 -1.20
C ALA A 300 14.49 12.61 -1.80
N ALA A 301 14.59 13.84 -2.32
CA ALA A 301 15.82 14.35 -2.92
C ALA A 301 16.96 14.38 -1.89
N ALA A 302 16.71 14.90 -0.70
CA ALA A 302 17.70 15.00 0.36
C ALA A 302 18.19 13.62 0.85
N GLY A 303 17.28 12.64 0.99
CA GLY A 303 17.64 11.26 1.34
C GLY A 303 18.50 10.59 0.28
N ALA A 304 18.12 10.72 -0.99
CA ALA A 304 18.91 10.21 -2.12
C ALA A 304 20.29 10.86 -2.19
N THR A 305 20.33 12.19 -2.16
CA THR A 305 21.57 12.98 -2.22
C THR A 305 22.50 12.68 -1.05
N GLY A 306 21.97 12.54 0.16
CA GLY A 306 22.76 12.16 1.33
C GLY A 306 23.46 10.82 1.15
N VAL A 307 22.74 9.81 0.64
CA VAL A 307 23.30 8.49 0.36
C VAL A 307 24.28 8.49 -0.82
N ILE A 308 24.03 9.30 -1.86
CA ILE A 308 24.98 9.49 -2.98
C ILE A 308 26.33 10.01 -2.47
N PHE A 309 26.32 11.09 -1.68
CA PHE A 309 27.56 11.64 -1.15
C PHE A 309 28.24 10.69 -0.17
N MET A 310 27.49 10.06 0.73
CA MET A 310 28.04 9.13 1.71
C MET A 310 28.64 7.87 1.04
N SER A 311 28.00 7.32 0.00
CA SER A 311 28.56 6.20 -0.79
C SER A 311 29.83 6.59 -1.53
N TYR A 312 29.86 7.76 -2.16
CA TYR A 312 31.08 8.25 -2.80
C TYR A 312 32.24 8.42 -1.81
N ILE A 313 31.98 8.98 -0.62
CA ILE A 313 33.01 9.17 0.42
C ILE A 313 33.56 7.83 0.94
N ILE A 314 32.68 6.84 1.17
CA ILE A 314 33.08 5.57 1.80
C ILE A 314 33.69 4.61 0.77
N PHE A 315 33.11 4.51 -0.43
CA PHE A 315 33.47 3.49 -1.43
C PHE A 315 34.31 4.04 -2.58
N GLY A 316 34.43 5.36 -2.74
CA GLY A 316 35.06 6.01 -3.89
C GLY A 316 34.20 6.04 -5.15
N PHE A 317 32.96 5.51 -5.10
CA PHE A 317 31.97 5.56 -6.17
C PHE A 317 30.55 5.63 -5.59
N THR A 318 29.59 6.09 -6.39
CA THR A 318 28.19 6.19 -5.99
C THR A 318 27.47 4.85 -6.16
N ASP A 319 26.86 4.35 -5.08
CA ASP A 319 25.94 3.21 -5.16
C ASP A 319 24.52 3.70 -5.46
N ILE A 320 24.07 3.48 -6.69
CA ILE A 320 22.76 3.96 -7.14
C ILE A 320 21.59 3.18 -6.50
N GLY A 321 21.81 1.91 -6.13
CA GLY A 321 20.78 1.10 -5.45
C GLY A 321 20.53 1.63 -4.04
N LEU A 322 21.61 1.89 -3.29
CA LEU A 322 21.51 2.53 -1.98
C LEU A 322 20.91 3.93 -2.09
N ALA A 323 21.29 4.72 -3.10
CA ALA A 323 20.71 6.04 -3.34
C ALA A 323 19.19 5.99 -3.59
N CYS A 324 18.72 4.99 -4.34
CA CYS A 324 17.29 4.75 -4.55
C CYS A 324 16.58 4.44 -3.23
N ASN A 325 17.13 3.54 -2.41
CA ASN A 325 16.60 3.27 -1.07
C ASN A 325 16.66 4.51 -0.17
N GLY A 326 17.67 5.37 -0.32
CA GLY A 326 17.77 6.66 0.36
C GLY A 326 16.62 7.61 0.00
N ALA A 327 16.25 7.66 -1.28
CA ALA A 327 15.08 8.40 -1.73
C ALA A 327 13.79 7.87 -1.09
N LEU A 328 13.60 6.55 -1.12
CA LEU A 328 12.44 5.89 -0.53
C LEU A 328 12.38 6.08 0.99
N ALA A 329 13.52 6.02 1.69
CA ALA A 329 13.59 6.29 3.12
C ALA A 329 13.16 7.73 3.46
N GLY A 330 13.62 8.72 2.68
CA GLY A 330 13.20 10.12 2.82
C GLY A 330 11.69 10.29 2.61
N LEU A 331 11.14 9.64 1.59
CA LEU A 331 9.69 9.59 1.31
C LEU A 331 8.90 8.95 2.46
N VAL A 332 9.36 7.80 2.97
CA VAL A 332 8.75 7.13 4.13
C VAL A 332 8.76 8.03 5.36
N ALA A 333 9.89 8.65 5.67
CA ALA A 333 10.06 9.44 6.90
C ALA A 333 9.26 10.75 6.89
N ILE A 334 9.11 11.40 5.73
CA ILE A 334 8.34 12.65 5.62
C ILE A 334 6.83 12.41 5.58
N THR A 335 6.36 11.19 5.32
CA THR A 335 4.93 10.87 5.12
C THR A 335 4.04 11.30 6.29
N ALA A 336 4.42 11.03 7.55
CA ALA A 336 3.69 11.50 8.73
C ALA A 336 3.77 13.03 8.93
N PRO A 337 4.96 13.66 8.87
CA PRO A 337 5.08 15.09 9.16
C PRO A 337 4.94 16.05 7.96
N CYS A 338 4.74 15.56 6.73
CA CYS A 338 4.81 16.40 5.51
C CYS A 338 3.84 17.58 5.52
N ALA A 339 2.70 17.48 6.21
CA ALA A 339 1.76 18.57 6.38
C ALA A 339 2.09 19.53 7.52
N TYR A 340 3.02 19.20 8.42
CA TYR A 340 3.22 19.91 9.68
C TYR A 340 4.58 20.61 9.81
N VAL A 341 5.53 20.28 8.93
CA VAL A 341 6.90 20.81 9.00
C VAL A 341 7.20 21.81 7.88
N ALA A 342 8.18 22.68 8.13
CA ALA A 342 8.69 23.60 7.12
C ALA A 342 9.58 22.88 6.09
N PRO A 343 9.73 23.42 4.86
CA PRO A 343 10.55 22.81 3.80
C PRO A 343 11.99 22.47 4.17
N TRP A 344 12.66 23.32 4.97
CA TRP A 344 14.02 23.03 5.43
C TRP A 344 14.08 21.80 6.34
N ALA A 345 13.03 21.58 7.14
CA ALA A 345 12.95 20.43 8.03
C ALA A 345 12.70 19.14 7.24
N ALA A 346 11.97 19.22 6.11
CA ALA A 346 11.81 18.09 5.20
C ALA A 346 13.16 17.60 4.64
N ILE A 347 14.08 18.52 4.29
CA ILE A 347 15.45 18.19 3.90
C ILE A 347 16.18 17.46 5.03
N ALA A 348 16.14 18.01 6.25
CA ALA A 348 16.79 17.39 7.41
C ALA A 348 16.26 15.98 7.70
N ILE A 349 14.93 15.80 7.65
CA ILE A 349 14.27 14.50 7.78
C ILE A 349 14.76 13.53 6.69
N GLY A 350 14.83 13.97 5.44
CA GLY A 350 15.33 13.17 4.33
C GLY A 350 16.77 12.68 4.54
N VAL A 351 17.69 13.57 4.89
CA VAL A 351 19.10 13.21 5.15
C VAL A 351 19.21 12.20 6.30
N ILE A 352 18.51 12.46 7.42
CA ILE A 352 18.54 11.57 8.59
C ILE A 352 17.95 10.21 8.23
N ALA A 353 16.83 10.18 7.49
CA ALA A 353 16.19 8.94 7.07
C ALA A 353 17.09 8.10 6.16
N GLY A 354 17.80 8.72 5.21
CA GLY A 354 18.78 8.02 4.37
C GLY A 354 19.91 7.40 5.19
N ALA A 355 20.45 8.12 6.17
CA ALA A 355 21.50 7.61 7.06
C ALA A 355 21.00 6.47 7.97
N VAL A 356 19.80 6.63 8.56
CA VAL A 356 19.17 5.60 9.39
C VAL A 356 18.85 4.36 8.59
N MET A 357 18.31 4.49 7.37
CA MET A 357 18.04 3.36 6.49
C MET A 357 19.31 2.57 6.21
N TRP A 358 20.39 3.25 5.80
CA TRP A 358 21.64 2.55 5.51
C TRP A 358 22.19 1.84 6.75
N GLY A 359 22.22 2.50 7.90
CA GLY A 359 22.61 1.85 9.16
C GLY A 359 21.74 0.63 9.51
N THR A 360 20.43 0.72 9.23
CA THR A 360 19.47 -0.36 9.47
C THR A 360 19.71 -1.54 8.54
N VAL A 361 19.95 -1.33 7.25
CA VAL A 361 20.29 -2.41 6.30
C VAL A 361 21.51 -3.20 6.80
N ILE A 362 22.57 -2.50 7.20
CA ILE A 362 23.78 -3.14 7.74
C ILE A 362 23.46 -3.91 9.03
N PHE A 363 22.70 -3.31 9.95
CA PHE A 363 22.36 -3.92 11.23
C PHE A 363 21.51 -5.19 11.05
N VAL A 364 20.44 -5.10 10.27
CA VAL A 364 19.51 -6.21 9.98
C VAL A 364 20.26 -7.36 9.31
N GLU A 365 21.05 -7.07 8.30
CA GLU A 365 21.79 -8.09 7.55
C GLU A 365 22.89 -8.74 8.40
N THR A 366 23.70 -7.94 9.10
CA THR A 366 24.93 -8.45 9.72
C THR A 366 24.75 -8.91 11.17
N LYS A 367 23.82 -8.30 11.92
CA LYS A 367 23.59 -8.60 13.34
C LYS A 367 22.34 -9.43 13.55
N LEU A 368 21.21 -9.05 12.96
CA LEU A 368 19.97 -9.82 13.10
C LEU A 368 19.95 -11.08 12.24
N LYS A 369 20.82 -11.16 11.22
CA LYS A 369 20.88 -12.26 10.25
C LYS A 369 19.55 -12.47 9.53
N ILE A 370 18.86 -11.37 9.24
CA ILE A 370 17.62 -11.37 8.47
C ILE A 370 17.93 -10.92 7.05
N ASP A 371 17.46 -11.70 6.09
CA ASP A 371 17.70 -11.47 4.67
C ASP A 371 16.48 -10.79 4.03
N ASP A 372 16.58 -9.47 3.87
CA ASP A 372 15.66 -8.67 3.06
C ASP A 372 16.26 -8.44 1.67
N PRO A 373 15.65 -8.97 0.59
CA PRO A 373 16.14 -8.79 -0.77
C PRO A 373 16.12 -7.36 -1.30
N LEU A 374 15.26 -6.47 -0.78
CA LEU A 374 15.08 -5.12 -1.32
C LEU A 374 15.76 -4.03 -0.47
N GLY A 375 16.27 -4.39 0.71
CA GLY A 375 16.97 -3.49 1.63
C GLY A 375 16.02 -2.94 2.68
#